data_AF-A0A918TAG3-F1
#
_entry.id   AF-A0A918TAG3-F1
#
_cell.length_a   1.000
_cell.length_b   1.000
_cell.length_c   1.000
_cell.angle_alpha   90.00
_cell.angle_beta   90.00
_cell.angle_gamma   90.00
#
_symmetry.space_group_name_H-M   'P 1'
#
loop_
_entity.id
_entity.type
_entity.pdbx_description
1 polymer ?
#
loop_
_entity_poly.entity_id
_entity_poly.type
_entity_poly.pdbx_seq_one_letter_code
_entity_poly.pdbx_strand_id
1 'polypeptide(L)' 'MSDAPANPFDGDGDFLVLVNSEGQHSLWPGFAAVPEGWNTAHGPCARQDALDWISENWTDLTPASAR' A
#
# COMPACT_ATOMS: atom_id res chain seq x y z
N MET A 1 -17.69 23.52 -0.31
CA MET A 1 -16.27 23.14 -0.12
C MET A 1 -16.23 21.97 0.83
N SER A 2 -15.94 20.77 0.35
CA SER A 2 -15.66 19.62 1.21
C SER A 2 -14.15 19.53 1.35
N ASP A 3 -13.60 20.25 2.33
CA ASP A 3 -12.25 20.02 2.83
C ASP A 3 -12.31 18.80 3.74
N ALA A 4 -12.43 17.60 3.13
CA ALA A 4 -12.14 16.40 3.90
C ALA A 4 -10.66 16.50 4.28
N PRO A 5 -10.29 16.30 5.56
CA PRO A 5 -8.87 16.32 5.93
C PRO A 5 -8.17 15.31 5.03
N ALA A 6 -7.15 15.77 4.29
CA ALA A 6 -6.38 14.93 3.39
C ALA A 6 -6.04 13.64 4.14
N ASN A 7 -6.68 12.54 3.75
CA ASN A 7 -6.55 11.28 4.45
C ASN A 7 -5.04 10.99 4.47
N PRO A 8 -4.41 10.65 5.60
CA PRO A 8 -2.96 10.41 5.66
C PRO A 8 -2.47 9.33 4.68
N PHE A 9 -3.39 8.53 4.14
CA PHE A 9 -3.17 7.51 3.11
C PHE A 9 -3.31 8.02 1.65
N ASP A 10 -3.77 9.26 1.47
CA ASP A 10 -4.00 9.91 0.16
C ASP A 10 -3.18 11.19 -0.01
N GLY A 11 -2.30 11.50 0.94
CA GLY A 11 -1.37 12.63 0.86
C GLY A 11 -0.25 12.39 -0.15
N ASP A 12 0.44 13.47 -0.51
CA ASP A 12 1.68 13.44 -1.27
C ASP A 12 2.86 13.20 -0.30
N GLY A 13 3.58 12.09 -0.45
CA GLY A 13 4.65 11.69 0.47
C GLY A 13 5.19 10.29 0.20
N ASP A 14 6.13 9.85 1.05
CA ASP A 14 6.70 8.51 0.99
C ASP A 14 5.73 7.48 1.57
N PHE A 15 5.49 6.41 0.81
CA PHE A 15 4.69 5.27 1.20
C PHE A 15 5.53 3.99 1.22
N LEU A 16 5.09 3.07 2.06
CA LEU A 16 5.64 1.74 2.22
C LEU A 16 4.55 0.74 1.85
N VAL A 17 4.93 -0.32 1.17
CA VAL A 17 4.10 -1.51 1.05
C VAL A 17 4.46 -2.43 2.19
N LEU A 18 3.50 -2.70 3.06
CA LEU A 18 3.65 -3.69 4.12
C LEU A 18 3.07 -5.02 3.66
N VAL A 19 3.69 -6.10 4.10
CA VAL A 19 3.21 -7.47 3.95
C VAL A 19 3.15 -8.14 5.32
N ASN A 20 2.06 -8.84 5.60
CA ASN A 20 1.96 -9.66 6.80
C ASN A 20 2.40 -11.11 6.53
N SER A 21 2.48 -11.93 7.58
CA SER A 21 2.81 -13.36 7.44
C SER A 21 1.77 -14.18 6.65
N GLU A 22 0.58 -13.63 6.43
CA GLU A 22 -0.49 -14.24 5.63
C GLU A 22 -0.43 -13.83 4.14
N GLY A 23 0.54 -13.00 3.74
CA GLY A 23 0.73 -12.54 2.36
C GLY A 23 -0.22 -11.41 1.94
N GLN A 24 -0.88 -10.75 2.89
CA GLN A 24 -1.72 -9.58 2.63
C GLN A 24 -0.86 -8.33 2.50
N HIS A 25 -1.14 -7.53 1.49
CA HIS A 25 -0.44 -6.27 1.23
C HIS A 25 -1.25 -5.08 1.75
N SER A 26 -0.58 -4.10 2.36
CA SER A 26 -1.21 -2.86 2.82
C SER A 26 -0.35 -1.66 2.48
N LEU A 27 -0.98 -0.60 1.99
CA LEU A 27 -0.32 0.68 1.75
C LEU A 27 -0.21 1.43 3.08
N TRP A 28 1.01 1.77 3.48
CA TRP A 28 1.29 2.40 4.75
C TRP A 28 2.09 3.69 4.56
N PRO A 29 1.71 4.80 5.23
CA PRO A 29 2.48 6.03 5.14
C PRO A 29 3.85 5.86 5.80
N GLY A 30 4.92 6.28 5.14
CA GLY A 30 6.30 6.13 5.62
C GLY A 30 6.62 6.91 6.90
N PHE A 31 5.80 7.90 7.24
CA PHE A 31 5.90 8.64 8.50
C PHE A 31 5.25 7.91 9.69
N ALA A 32 4.41 6.90 9.45
CA ALA A 32 3.73 6.15 10.50
C ALA A 32 4.54 4.92 10.91
N ALA A 33 4.59 4.63 12.20
CA ALA A 33 5.25 3.44 12.71
C ALA A 33 4.59 2.18 12.14
N VAL A 34 5.41 1.20 11.73
CA VAL A 34 4.93 -0.08 11.21
C VAL A 34 4.38 -0.91 12.37
N PRO A 35 3.15 -1.42 12.29
CA PRO A 35 2.58 -2.27 13.33
C PRO A 35 3.32 -3.62 13.44
N GLU A 36 3.34 -4.18 14.65
CA GLU A 36 3.96 -5.49 14.89
C GLU A 36 3.27 -6.59 14.07
N GLY A 37 4.05 -7.51 13.50
CA GLY A 37 3.55 -8.56 12.60
C GLY A 37 3.46 -8.15 11.12
N TRP A 38 3.72 -6.89 10.79
CA TRP A 38 3.85 -6.41 9.42
C TRP A 38 5.31 -6.13 9.09
N ASN A 39 5.71 -6.45 7.86
CA ASN A 39 7.07 -6.22 7.37
C ASN A 39 7.02 -5.33 6.13
N THR A 40 8.02 -4.46 5.97
CA THR A 40 8.17 -3.66 4.76
C THR A 40 8.57 -4.57 3.59
N ALA A 41 7.69 -4.69 2.60
CA ALA A 41 7.94 -5.41 1.35
C ALA A 41 8.57 -4.48 0.28
N HIS A 42 8.13 -3.23 0.25
CA HIS A 42 8.58 -2.24 -0.75
C HIS A 42 8.52 -0.81 -0.22
N GLY A 43 9.34 0.10 -0.78
CA GLY A 43 9.47 1.50 -0.37
C GLY A 43 10.65 1.79 0.58
N PRO A 44 10.83 3.05 1.04
CA PRO A 44 9.96 4.22 0.80
C PRO A 44 9.97 4.66 -0.67
N CYS A 45 8.78 4.85 -1.25
CA CYS A 45 8.58 5.31 -2.62
C CYS A 45 7.30 6.15 -2.74
N ALA A 46 7.07 6.77 -3.90
CA ALA A 46 5.84 7.52 -4.14
C ALA A 46 4.62 6.61 -4.10
N ARG A 47 3.46 7.15 -3.72
CA ARG A 47 2.17 6.41 -3.66
C ARG A 47 1.89 5.59 -4.91
N GLN A 48 2.13 6.19 -6.08
CA GLN A 48 1.85 5.54 -7.36
C GLN A 48 2.76 4.32 -7.59
N ASP A 49 4.01 4.41 -7.17
CA ASP A 49 5.02 3.35 -7.30
C ASP A 49 4.70 2.18 -6.36
N ALA A 50 4.30 2.47 -5.12
CA ALA A 50 3.82 1.48 -4.16
C ALA A 50 2.56 0.75 -4.66
N LEU A 51 1.61 1.47 -5.27
CA LEU A 51 0.40 0.88 -5.85
C LEU A 51 0.69 0.02 -7.08
N ASP A 52 1.64 0.43 -7.92
CA ASP A 52 2.09 -0.34 -9.08
C ASP A 52 2.73 -1.66 -8.60
N TRP A 53 3.64 -1.57 -7.63
CA TRP A 53 4.27 -2.73 -7.01
C TRP A 53 3.24 -3.70 -6.40
N ILE A 54 2.24 -3.20 -5.66
CA ILE A 54 1.16 -4.03 -5.13
C ILE A 54 0.38 -4.68 -6.26
N SER A 55 0.07 -3.95 -7.34
CA SER A 55 -0.69 -4.47 -8.48
C SER A 55 0.07 -5.56 -9.25
N GLU A 56 1.40 -5.44 -9.34
CA GLU A 56 2.28 -6.43 -9.97
C GLU A 56 2.50 -7.67 -9.07
N ASN A 57 2.76 -7.47 -7.78
CA ASN A 57 3.13 -8.54 -6.84
C ASN A 57 1.93 -9.23 -6.22
N TRP A 58 0.78 -8.56 -6.13
CA TRP A 58 -0.48 -9.17 -5.68
C TRP A 58 -1.25 -9.73 -6.88
N THR A 59 -0.61 -10.65 -7.59
CA THR A 59 -1.09 -11.24 -8.84
C THR A 59 -2.29 -12.19 -8.67
N ASP A 60 -2.72 -12.45 -7.42
CA ASP A 60 -3.86 -13.33 -7.08
C ASP A 60 -5.16 -12.53 -6.82
N LEU A 61 -5.38 -11.43 -7.55
CA LEU A 61 -6.65 -10.71 -7.57
C LEU A 61 -7.32 -10.75 -8.94
N THR A 62 -7.04 -11.77 -9.76
CA THR A 62 -7.94 -12.06 -10.88
C THR A 62 -9.21 -12.72 -10.33
N PRO A 63 -10.40 -12.08 -10.38
CA PRO A 63 -11.59 -12.89 -10.47
C PRO A 63 -11.46 -13.70 -11.77
N ALA A 64 -11.72 -14.99 -11.73
CA ALA A 64 -11.70 -15.89 -12.90
C ALA A 64 -12.68 -15.50 -14.04
N SER A 65 -13.26 -14.29 -14.01
CA SER A 65 -14.30 -13.79 -14.91
C SER A 65 -13.82 -12.74 -15.93
N ALA A 66 -12.55 -12.32 -15.93
CA ALA A 66 -12.02 -11.40 -16.94
C ALA A 66 -11.30 -12.12 -18.11
N ARG A 67 -11.85 -13.25 -18.58
CA ARG A 67 -11.34 -13.98 -19.74
C ARG A 67 -12.33 -13.98 -20.89
#